data_AF-A0A8J6I6T1-F1
#
_entry.id   AF-A0A8J6I6T1-F1
#
_cell.length_a   1.000
_cell.length_b   1.000
_cell.length_c   1.000
_cell.angle_alpha   90.00
_cell.angle_beta   90.00
_cell.angle_gamma   90.00
#
_symmetry.space_group_name_H-M   'P 1'
#
loop_
_entity.id
_entity.type
_entity.pdbx_description
1 polymer ?
#
loop_
_entity_poly.entity_id
_entity_poly.type
_entity_poly.pdbx_seq_one_letter_code
_entity_poly.pdbx_strand_id
1 'polypeptide(L)' 'MTVYISSDVQDAARRAVYWTRNEQGGYENLSDLLEEALLEKIQHLEHQYNSGQPFNPLPEGRKIRRGRPVGR' A
#
# COMPACT_ATOMS: atom_id res chain seq x y z
N MET A 1 9.59 -6.61 5.05
CA MET A 1 9.18 -7.11 3.71
C MET A 1 9.43 -5.99 2.71
N THR A 2 10.04 -6.26 1.55
CA THR A 2 10.27 -5.23 0.53
C THR A 2 9.46 -5.57 -0.71
N VAL A 3 8.64 -4.63 -1.17
CA VAL A 3 7.83 -4.74 -2.40
C VAL A 3 8.32 -3.74 -3.43
N TYR A 4 8.13 -4.06 -4.70
CA TYR A 4 8.43 -3.13 -5.78
C TYR A 4 7.24 -2.19 -6.01
N ILE A 5 7.55 -0.90 -6.12
CA ILE A 5 6.64 0.18 -6.53
C ILE A 5 7.36 0.92 -7.67
N SER A 6 6.64 1.33 -8.72
CA SER A 6 7.26 2.09 -9.82
C SER A 6 7.84 3.42 -9.33
N SER A 7 8.88 3.92 -10.00
CA SER A 7 9.50 5.21 -9.67
C SER A 7 8.48 6.35 -9.64
N ASP A 8 7.58 6.38 -10.61
CA ASP A 8 6.59 7.46 -10.76
C ASP A 8 5.64 7.52 -9.57
N VAL A 9 5.21 6.36 -9.06
CA VAL A 9 4.36 6.28 -7.87
C VAL A 9 5.13 6.65 -6.62
N GLN A 10 6.39 6.23 -6.50
CA GLN A 10 7.25 6.64 -5.37
C GLN A 10 7.44 8.15 -5.33
N ASP A 11 7.69 8.78 -6.48
CA ASP A 11 7.89 10.22 -6.57
C ASP A 11 6.60 10.98 -6.32
N ALA A 12 5.45 10.47 -6.79
CA ALA A 12 4.15 11.03 -6.46
C ALA A 12 3.86 10.96 -4.95
N ALA A 13 4.11 9.82 -4.30
CA ALA A 13 3.94 9.66 -2.87
C ALA A 13 4.84 10.62 -2.06
N ARG A 14 6.11 10.75 -2.46
CA ARG A 14 7.05 11.71 -1.87
C ARG A 14 6.56 13.15 -1.96
N ARG A 15 6.07 13.55 -3.14
CA ARG A 15 5.49 14.88 -3.34
C ARG A 15 4.27 15.10 -2.46
N ALA A 16 3.36 14.12 -2.39
CA ALA A 16 2.17 14.21 -1.55
C ALA A 16 2.56 14.47 -0.08
N VAL A 17 3.38 13.60 0.51
CA VAL A 17 3.86 13.75 1.90
C VAL A 17 4.54 15.11 2.10
N TYR A 18 5.44 15.50 1.21
CA TYR A 18 6.17 16.77 1.35
C TYR A 18 5.23 17.98 1.37
N TRP A 19 4.26 18.02 0.46
CA TRP A 19 3.34 19.16 0.33
C TRP A 19 2.23 19.19 1.36
N THR A 20 1.90 18.05 1.98
CA THR A 20 0.82 17.96 2.98
C THR A 20 1.31 17.79 4.41
N ARG A 21 2.62 17.71 4.69
CA ARG A 21 3.15 17.37 6.03
C ARG A 21 2.70 18.27 7.19
N ASN A 22 2.25 19.49 6.91
CA ASN A 22 1.77 20.45 7.92
C ASN A 22 0.26 20.71 7.82
N GLU A 23 -0.43 20.03 6.91
CA GLU A 23 -1.86 20.19 6.69
C GLU A 23 -2.64 19.18 7.55
N GLN A 24 -3.83 19.55 8.00
CA GLN A 24 -4.72 18.60 8.67
C GLN A 24 -5.11 17.48 7.70
N GLY A 25 -4.88 16.23 8.11
CA GLY A 25 -5.10 15.05 7.27
C GLY A 25 -3.95 14.72 6.30
N GLY A 26 -2.82 15.43 6.38
CA GLY A 26 -1.59 15.03 5.71
C GLY A 26 -0.80 13.98 6.50
N TYR A 27 0.26 13.45 5.88
CA TYR A 27 1.15 12.45 6.48
C TYR A 27 2.52 13.05 6.77
N GLU A 28 3.15 12.62 7.88
CA GLU A 28 4.49 13.05 8.28
C GLU A 28 5.59 12.29 7.53
N ASN A 29 5.32 11.05 7.13
CA ASN A 29 6.27 10.19 6.45
C ASN A 29 5.59 9.25 5.43
N LEU A 30 6.40 8.63 4.58
CA LEU A 30 5.91 7.74 3.53
C LEU A 30 5.36 6.42 4.06
N SER A 31 5.86 5.94 5.20
CA SER A 31 5.42 4.66 5.76
C SER A 31 3.96 4.74 6.16
N ASP A 32 3.56 5.82 6.85
CA ASP A 32 2.18 6.03 7.31
C ASP A 32 1.22 6.15 6.12
N LEU A 33 1.58 6.95 5.11
CA LEU A 33 0.80 7.07 3.87
C LEU A 33 0.58 5.68 3.22
N LEU A 34 1.65 4.90 3.10
CA LEU A 34 1.59 3.60 2.42
C LEU A 34 0.83 2.57 3.25
N GLU A 35 0.98 2.58 4.57
CA GLU A 35 0.25 1.68 5.47
C GLU A 35 -1.26 1.95 5.40
N GLU A 36 -1.67 3.20 5.50
CA GLU A 36 -3.08 3.57 5.42
C GLU A 36 -3.68 3.27 4.04
N ALA A 37 -2.97 3.61 2.96
CA ALA A 37 -3.42 3.30 1.60
C ALA A 37 -3.55 1.79 1.35
N LEU A 38 -2.65 0.98 1.93
CA LEU A 38 -2.75 -0.48 1.87
C LEU A 38 -3.93 -0.99 2.68
N LEU A 39 -4.13 -0.46 3.90
CA LEU A 39 -5.24 -0.85 4.78
C LEU A 39 -6.59 -0.54 4.13
N GLU A 40 -6.77 0.66 3.59
CA GLU A 40 -7.98 1.06 2.87
C GLU A 40 -8.26 0.09 1.71
N LYS A 41 -7.23 -0.25 0.93
CA LYS A 41 -7.42 -1.16 -0.19
C LYS A 41 -7.72 -2.60 0.26
N ILE A 42 -7.10 -3.07 1.34
CA ILE A 42 -7.39 -4.39 1.93
C ILE A 42 -8.85 -4.44 2.39
N GLN A 43 -9.31 -3.46 3.16
CA GLN A 43 -10.69 -3.38 3.63
C GLN A 43 -11.69 -3.34 2.46
N HIS A 44 -11.39 -2.57 1.41
CA HIS A 44 -12.20 -2.57 0.20
C HIS A 44 -12.29 -3.96 -0.45
N LEU A 45 -11.18 -4.71 -0.52
CA LEU A 45 -11.18 -6.07 -1.07
C LEU A 45 -11.92 -7.06 -0.16
N GLU A 46 -11.82 -6.92 1.16
CA GLU A 46 -12.56 -7.72 2.15
C GLU A 46 -14.07 -7.47 2.02
N HIS A 47 -14.49 -6.21 1.87
CA HIS A 47 -15.87 -5.87 1.59
C HIS A 47 -16.35 -6.44 0.25
N GLN A 48 -15.56 -6.30 -0.80
CA GLN A 48 -15.95 -6.71 -2.14
C GLN A 48 -16.00 -8.24 -2.32
N TYR A 49 -15.04 -8.96 -1.74
CA TYR A 49 -14.82 -10.38 -2.03
C TYR A 49 -14.98 -11.30 -0.82
N ASN A 50 -15.15 -10.76 0.38
CA ASN A 50 -15.25 -11.56 1.61
C ASN A 50 -16.34 -11.05 2.57
N SER A 51 -17.40 -10.43 2.04
CA SER A 51 -18.55 -9.94 2.83
C SER A 51 -18.16 -8.99 3.98
N GLY A 52 -17.07 -8.25 3.83
CA GLY A 52 -16.53 -7.35 4.85
C GLY A 52 -15.80 -8.05 5.99
N GLN A 53 -15.58 -9.37 5.90
CA GLN A 53 -14.79 -10.12 6.85
C GLN A 53 -13.32 -10.14 6.42
N PRO A 54 -12.36 -10.20 7.37
CA PRO A 54 -10.95 -10.37 7.03
C PRO A 54 -10.67 -11.66 6.25
N PHE A 55 -9.73 -11.61 5.31
CA PHE A 55 -9.31 -12.83 4.61
C PHE A 55 -8.63 -13.82 5.56
N ASN A 56 -8.84 -15.12 5.33
CA ASN A 56 -8.11 -16.16 6.05
C ASN A 56 -6.60 -16.02 5.83
N PRO A 57 -5.76 -16.43 6.82
CA PRO A 57 -4.32 -16.45 6.65
C PRO A 57 -3.89 -17.24 5.42
N LEU A 58 -2.76 -16.86 4.83
CA LEU A 58 -2.17 -17.63 3.74
C LEU A 58 -1.86 -19.05 4.21
N PRO A 59 -2.15 -20.08 3.40
CA PRO A 59 -1.71 -21.45 3.70
C PRO A 59 -0.19 -21.51 3.87
N GLU A 60 0.29 -22.34 4.79
CA GLU A 60 1.72 -22.49 5.04
C GLU A 60 2.50 -22.82 3.76
N GLY A 61 3.65 -22.19 3.59
CA GLY A 61 4.54 -22.42 2.44
C GLY A 61 4.12 -21.74 1.12
N ARG A 62 2.94 -21.13 1.03
CA ARG A 62 2.57 -20.35 -0.18
C ARG A 62 3.30 -19.01 -0.22
N LYS A 63 3.99 -18.76 -1.34
CA LYS A 63 4.59 -17.46 -1.66
C LYS A 63 3.73 -16.75 -2.71
N ILE A 64 3.37 -15.50 -2.44
CA ILE A 64 2.77 -14.62 -3.44
C ILE A 64 3.87 -14.21 -4.44
N ARG A 65 3.53 -14.14 -5.73
CA ARG A 65 4.44 -13.63 -6.76
C ARG A 65 4.86 -12.22 -6.40
N ARG A 66 6.17 -12.00 -6.22
CA ARG A 66 6.71 -10.65 -6.07
C ARG A 66 6.68 -9.99 -7.44
N GLY A 67 6.09 -8.80 -7.53
CA GLY A 67 6.16 -7.99 -8.75
C GLY A 67 7.62 -7.76 -9.15
N ARG A 68 7.87 -7.73 -10.47
CA ARG A 68 9.21 -7.43 -11.00
C ARG A 68 9.31 -5.94 -11.32
N PRO A 69 10.48 -5.30 -11.09
CA PRO A 69 10.75 -4.00 -11.68
C PRO A 69 10.53 -4.07 -13.19
N VAL A 70 9.56 -3.30 -13.70
CA VAL A 70 9.49 -3.04 -15.14
C VAL A 70 10.67 -2.12 -15.45
N GLY A 71 11.40 -2.45 -16.53
CA GLY A 71 12.74 -1.93 -16.83
C GLY A 71 12.88 -0.41 -16.70
N ARG A 72 14.06 -0.01 -16.19
CA ARG A 72 14.62 1.34 -16.30
C ARG A 72 14.76 1.75 -17.75
#